data_AF-A0A961K580-F1
#
_entry.id   AF-A0A961K580-F1
#
_cell.length_a   1.000
_cell.length_b   1.000
_cell.length_c   1.000
_cell.angle_alpha   90.00
_cell.angle_beta   90.00
_cell.angle_gamma   90.00
#
_symmetry.space_group_name_H-M   'P 1'
#
loop_
_entity.id
_entity.type
_entity.pdbx_description
1 polymer ?
#
loop_
_entity_poly.entity_id
_entity_poly.type
_entity_poly.pdbx_seq_one_letter_code
_entity_poly.pdbx_strand_id
1 'polypeptide(L)'
;AAHWLHVKLDLPKGWQPKRETRLWVLAMVLAVSALTGSIAWEFVNPVSMVHRGLVFGIGFAWAFVIAVFLFDLVVSRRGWCGHLCPVGAFYGLLGVRSVLRVSAQDRAKCDDCMDCFEVCPEMHVIAPALRGQAADTPLILSHDCTNCGRCIDVCSVDVFTFTTRFDETPSPARPVRANPNRKSEANRAA
;
A
#
# COMPACT_ATOMS: atom_id res chain seq x y z
N ALA A 1 -5.31 -11.83 -7.90
CA ALA A 1 -6.59 -12.03 -8.62
C ALA A 1 -7.57 -10.88 -8.41
N ALA A 2 -8.08 -10.64 -7.19
CA ALA A 2 -9.10 -9.61 -6.91
C ALA A 2 -8.71 -8.19 -7.38
N HIS A 3 -7.48 -7.74 -7.11
CA HIS A 3 -7.00 -6.45 -7.61
C HIS A 3 -6.99 -6.32 -9.13
N TRP A 4 -6.58 -7.39 -9.84
CA TRP A 4 -6.56 -7.41 -11.30
C TRP A 4 -7.99 -7.36 -11.87
N LEU A 5 -8.92 -8.08 -11.26
CA LEU A 5 -10.34 -8.04 -11.64
C LEU A 5 -10.96 -6.66 -11.38
N HIS A 6 -10.64 -6.04 -10.24
CA HIS A 6 -11.13 -4.71 -9.89
C HIS A 6 -10.60 -3.62 -10.82
N VAL A 7 -9.36 -3.74 -11.31
CA VAL A 7 -8.80 -2.85 -12.35
C VAL A 7 -9.47 -3.12 -13.69
N LYS A 8 -9.73 -4.39 -14.04
CA LYS A 8 -10.37 -4.76 -15.31
C LYS A 8 -11.85 -4.37 -15.40
N LEU A 9 -12.56 -4.36 -14.27
CA LEU A 9 -13.98 -4.04 -14.16
C LEU A 9 -14.27 -2.58 -13.76
N ASP A 10 -13.22 -1.75 -13.65
CA ASP A 10 -13.28 -0.33 -13.27
C ASP A 10 -14.25 -0.01 -12.10
N LEU A 11 -14.18 -0.82 -11.04
CA LEU A 11 -15.07 -0.66 -9.89
C LEU A 11 -14.70 0.63 -9.10
N PRO A 12 -15.68 1.37 -8.55
CA PRO A 12 -15.42 2.57 -7.78
C PRO A 12 -14.59 2.27 -6.52
N LYS A 13 -13.81 3.25 -6.04
CA LYS A 13 -13.07 3.13 -4.77
C LYS A 13 -14.07 2.93 -3.62
N GLY A 14 -14.19 1.69 -3.15
CA GLY A 14 -14.97 1.34 -1.96
C GLY A 14 -14.35 1.84 -0.65
N TRP A 15 -14.95 1.46 0.47
CA TRP A 15 -14.56 1.90 1.82
C TRP A 15 -13.14 1.43 2.17
N GLN A 16 -12.31 2.36 2.67
CA GLN A 16 -10.97 2.07 3.18
C GLN A 16 -11.00 2.16 4.72
N PRO A 17 -10.90 1.01 5.44
CA PRO A 17 -10.86 1.00 6.90
C PRO A 17 -9.70 1.84 7.43
N LYS A 18 -9.86 2.43 8.63
CA LYS A 18 -8.79 3.19 9.29
C LYS A 18 -7.59 2.28 9.58
N ARG A 19 -6.37 2.77 9.36
CA ARG A 19 -5.12 1.99 9.44
C ARG A 19 -4.85 1.34 10.79
N GLU A 20 -5.40 1.89 11.86
CA GLU A 20 -5.29 1.36 13.22
C GLU A 20 -6.03 0.03 13.39
N THR A 21 -7.01 -0.28 12.52
CA THR A 21 -7.78 -1.53 12.60
C THR A 21 -6.89 -2.76 12.48
N ARG A 22 -5.83 -2.72 11.65
CA ARG A 22 -4.92 -3.86 11.49
C ARG A 22 -4.13 -4.17 12.77
N LEU A 23 -3.80 -3.14 13.56
CA LEU A 23 -3.08 -3.30 14.83
C LEU A 23 -4.02 -3.83 15.91
N TRP A 24 -5.27 -3.36 15.93
CA TRP A 24 -6.32 -3.91 16.80
C TRP A 24 -6.63 -5.36 16.48
N VAL A 25 -6.74 -5.74 15.20
CA VAL A 25 -6.94 -7.14 14.80
C VAL A 25 -5.73 -8.00 15.19
N LEU A 26 -4.50 -7.52 14.99
CA LEU A 26 -3.30 -8.21 15.44
C LEU A 26 -3.32 -8.44 16.96
N ALA A 27 -3.62 -7.41 17.75
CA ALA A 27 -3.70 -7.50 19.20
C ALA A 27 -4.79 -8.49 19.64
N MET A 28 -5.97 -8.45 19.03
CA MET A 28 -7.06 -9.39 19.32
C MET A 28 -6.68 -10.83 18.96
N VAL A 29 -6.07 -11.06 17.79
CA VAL A 29 -5.64 -12.39 17.36
C VAL A 29 -4.60 -12.97 18.32
N LEU A 30 -3.64 -12.16 18.77
CA LEU A 30 -2.65 -12.58 19.76
C LEU A 30 -3.30 -12.89 21.11
N ALA A 31 -4.22 -12.05 21.58
CA ALA A 31 -4.93 -12.27 22.83
C ALA A 31 -5.77 -13.57 22.80
N VAL A 32 -6.55 -13.79 21.73
CA VAL A 32 -7.35 -15.01 21.57
C VAL A 32 -6.46 -16.24 21.45
N SER A 33 -5.34 -16.15 20.74
CA SER A 33 -4.39 -17.27 20.62
C SER A 33 -3.76 -17.61 21.97
N ALA A 34 -3.39 -16.60 22.76
CA ALA A 34 -2.83 -16.78 24.10
C ALA A 34 -3.84 -17.41 25.08
N LEU A 35 -5.12 -17.02 25.00
CA LEU A 35 -6.18 -17.56 25.86
C LEU A 35 -6.61 -18.98 25.48
N THR A 36 -6.66 -19.28 24.18
CA THR A 36 -7.15 -20.59 23.69
C THR A 36 -6.06 -21.63 23.53
N GLY A 37 -4.78 -21.23 23.54
CA GLY A 37 -3.65 -22.12 23.22
C GLY A 37 -3.62 -22.60 21.77
N SER A 38 -4.48 -22.02 20.91
CA SER A 38 -4.62 -22.38 19.51
C SER A 38 -4.16 -21.25 18.60
N ILE A 39 -3.83 -21.56 17.34
CA ILE A 39 -3.49 -20.55 16.33
C ILE A 39 -4.80 -19.95 15.80
N ALA A 40 -5.38 -19.00 16.54
CA ALA A 40 -6.70 -18.44 16.25
C ALA A 40 -6.82 -17.88 14.81
N TRP A 41 -5.72 -17.34 14.27
CA TRP A 41 -5.68 -16.84 12.89
C TRP A 41 -5.88 -17.93 11.83
N GLU A 42 -5.48 -19.17 12.11
CA GLU A 42 -5.56 -20.25 11.14
C GLU A 42 -7.00 -20.63 10.77
N PHE A 43 -7.93 -20.39 11.69
CA PHE A 43 -9.37 -20.58 11.47
C PHE A 43 -10.02 -19.52 10.59
N VAL A 44 -9.36 -18.38 10.39
CA VAL A 44 -9.91 -17.24 9.64
C VAL A 44 -9.08 -16.95 8.39
N ASN A 45 -7.87 -17.51 8.29
CA ASN A 45 -6.98 -17.32 7.17
C ASN A 45 -7.54 -17.96 5.88
N PRO A 46 -7.94 -17.16 4.88
CA PRO A 46 -8.49 -17.69 3.63
C PRO A 46 -7.46 -18.54 2.87
N VAL A 47 -6.16 -18.28 3.03
CA VAL A 47 -5.10 -19.10 2.41
C VAL A 47 -5.10 -20.52 2.99
N SER A 48 -5.18 -20.63 4.31
CA SER A 48 -5.25 -21.91 5.00
C SER A 48 -6.55 -22.65 4.67
N MET A 49 -7.66 -21.94 4.53
CA MET A 49 -8.94 -22.53 4.10
C MET A 49 -8.92 -23.03 2.66
N VAL A 50 -8.32 -22.29 1.72
CA VAL A 50 -8.15 -22.73 0.34
C VAL A 50 -7.27 -23.99 0.28
N HIS A 51 -6.14 -23.99 1.00
CA HIS A 51 -5.26 -25.16 1.04
C HIS A 51 -5.96 -26.39 1.63
N ARG A 52 -6.68 -26.23 2.75
CA ARG A 52 -7.48 -27.31 3.35
C ARG A 52 -8.62 -27.76 2.44
N GLY A 53 -9.30 -26.85 1.76
CA GLY A 53 -10.37 -27.15 0.82
C GLY A 53 -9.88 -27.85 -0.46
N LEU A 54 -8.62 -27.63 -0.85
CA LEU A 54 -7.97 -28.34 -1.95
C LEU A 54 -7.62 -29.78 -1.56
N VAL A 55 -7.11 -29.98 -0.34
CA VAL A 55 -6.63 -31.29 0.15
C VAL A 55 -7.77 -32.20 0.64
N PHE A 56 -8.74 -31.64 1.38
CA PHE A 56 -9.81 -32.40 2.04
C PHE A 56 -11.17 -32.31 1.32
N GLY A 57 -11.23 -31.62 0.18
CA GLY A 57 -12.43 -31.48 -0.64
C GLY A 57 -13.28 -30.23 -0.34
N ILE A 58 -14.26 -29.98 -1.22
CA ILE A 58 -15.11 -28.78 -1.20
C ILE A 58 -16.14 -28.91 -0.07
N GLY A 59 -15.88 -28.25 1.07
CA GLY A 59 -16.81 -28.10 2.19
C GLY A 59 -17.23 -26.65 2.47
N PHE A 60 -17.87 -26.42 3.63
CA PHE A 60 -18.35 -25.10 4.10
C PHE A 60 -17.27 -23.99 4.07
N ALA A 61 -15.98 -24.36 4.15
CA ALA A 61 -14.84 -23.45 4.02
C ALA A 61 -14.82 -22.66 2.70
N TRP A 62 -15.33 -23.23 1.59
CA TRP A 62 -15.38 -22.52 0.31
C TRP A 62 -16.38 -21.36 0.30
N ALA A 63 -17.49 -21.46 1.04
CA ALA A 63 -18.46 -20.38 1.15
C ALA A 63 -17.84 -19.16 1.85
N PHE A 64 -17.02 -19.37 2.88
CA PHE A 64 -16.29 -18.30 3.56
C PHE A 64 -15.21 -17.67 2.66
N VAL A 65 -14.46 -18.49 1.91
CA VAL A 65 -13.46 -17.99 0.95
C VAL A 65 -14.12 -17.13 -0.13
N ILE A 66 -15.25 -17.58 -0.68
CA ILE A 66 -16.03 -16.83 -1.68
C ILE A 66 -16.56 -15.53 -1.08
N ALA A 67 -17.07 -15.55 0.17
CA ALA A 67 -17.55 -14.35 0.85
C ALA A 67 -16.43 -13.33 1.08
N VAL A 68 -15.24 -13.75 1.53
CA VAL A 68 -14.07 -12.88 1.68
C VAL A 68 -13.60 -12.36 0.33
N PHE A 69 -13.61 -13.19 -0.72
CA PHE A 69 -13.26 -12.77 -2.07
C PHE A 69 -14.23 -11.73 -2.63
N LEU A 70 -15.54 -11.93 -2.45
CA LEU A 70 -16.56 -10.95 -2.83
C LEU A 70 -16.44 -9.66 -2.03
N PHE A 71 -16.14 -9.74 -0.73
CA PHE A 71 -15.89 -8.57 0.10
C PHE A 71 -14.69 -7.76 -0.42
N ASP A 72 -13.56 -8.43 -0.71
CA ASP A 72 -12.36 -7.80 -1.28
C ASP A 72 -12.54 -7.31 -2.73
N LEU A 73 -13.54 -7.82 -3.44
CA LEU A 73 -13.85 -7.41 -4.81
C LEU A 73 -14.83 -6.22 -4.86
N VAL A 74 -15.87 -6.24 -4.01
CA VAL A 74 -17.01 -5.31 -4.07
C VAL A 74 -16.89 -4.18 -3.06
N VAL A 75 -16.37 -4.45 -1.86
CA VAL A 75 -16.44 -3.51 -0.72
C VAL A 75 -15.16 -2.70 -0.54
N SER A 76 -13.98 -3.31 -0.76
CA SER A 76 -12.71 -2.62 -0.51
C SER A 76 -11.57 -3.16 -1.37
N ARG A 77 -10.85 -2.27 -2.07
CA ARG A 77 -9.59 -2.65 -2.75
C ARG A 77 -8.59 -3.14 -1.71
N ARG A 78 -8.33 -4.45 -1.67
CA ARG A 78 -7.36 -5.08 -0.75
C ARG A 78 -7.74 -4.88 0.73
N GLY A 79 -9.03 -4.84 1.07
CA GLY A 79 -9.49 -4.64 2.44
C GLY A 79 -8.97 -5.69 3.41
N TRP A 80 -9.07 -6.97 3.05
CA TRP A 80 -8.61 -8.08 3.86
C TRP A 80 -7.09 -8.06 4.04
N CYS A 81 -6.33 -8.17 2.94
CA CYS A 81 -4.88 -8.29 2.99
C CYS A 81 -4.16 -7.01 3.44
N GLY A 82 -4.75 -5.82 3.23
CA GLY A 82 -4.15 -4.53 3.60
C GLY A 82 -4.53 -4.05 5.00
N HIS A 83 -5.78 -4.26 5.43
CA HIS A 83 -6.33 -3.59 6.63
C HIS A 83 -6.83 -4.53 7.73
N LEU A 84 -7.14 -5.80 7.41
CA LEU A 84 -7.65 -6.77 8.39
C LEU A 84 -6.66 -7.90 8.68
N CYS A 85 -5.75 -8.21 7.77
CA CYS A 85 -4.82 -9.34 7.93
C CYS A 85 -3.70 -8.99 8.95
N PRO A 86 -3.59 -9.71 10.08
CA PRO A 86 -2.54 -9.51 11.08
C PRO A 86 -1.15 -9.79 10.52
N VAL A 87 -1.03 -10.64 9.49
CA VAL A 87 0.23 -10.86 8.77
C VAL A 87 0.69 -9.60 8.03
N GLY A 88 -0.24 -8.81 7.47
CA GLY A 88 0.06 -7.51 6.87
C GLY A 88 0.57 -6.50 7.90
N ALA A 89 -0.03 -6.48 9.10
CA ALA A 89 0.44 -5.66 10.21
C ALA A 89 1.86 -6.06 10.67
N PHE A 90 2.12 -7.37 10.75
CA PHE A 90 3.45 -7.90 11.09
C PHE A 90 4.51 -7.53 10.04
N TYR A 91 4.21 -7.66 8.75
CA TYR A 91 5.12 -7.24 7.68
C TYR A 91 5.37 -5.73 7.69
N GLY A 92 4.37 -4.89 7.99
CA GLY A 92 4.57 -3.46 8.21
C GLY A 92 5.53 -3.17 9.37
N LEU A 93 5.40 -3.91 10.49
CA LEU A 93 6.30 -3.79 11.65
C LEU A 93 7.74 -4.21 11.33
N LEU A 94 7.93 -5.29 10.55
CA LEU A 94 9.26 -5.68 10.07
C LEU A 94 9.82 -4.67 9.05
N GLY A 95 8.96 -4.13 8.18
CA GLY A 95 9.31 -3.12 7.19
C GLY A 95 9.87 -1.83 7.80
N VAL A 96 9.48 -1.49 9.04
CA VAL A 96 10.04 -0.36 9.81
C VAL A 96 11.56 -0.45 9.95
N ARG A 97 12.11 -1.66 10.10
CA ARG A 97 13.54 -1.90 10.27
C ARG A 97 14.27 -2.24 8.98
N SER A 98 13.61 -2.21 7.82
CA SER A 98 14.27 -2.46 6.54
C SER A 98 15.41 -1.47 6.29
N VAL A 99 16.60 -2.02 6.00
CA VAL A 99 17.78 -1.26 5.58
C VAL A 99 17.63 -0.79 4.14
N LEU A 100 17.10 -1.64 3.27
CA LEU A 100 16.78 -1.27 1.90
C LEU A 100 15.56 -0.34 1.89
N ARG A 101 15.67 0.82 1.23
CA ARG A 101 14.61 1.81 1.11
C ARG A 101 14.57 2.38 -0.30
N VAL A 102 13.37 2.72 -0.76
CA VAL A 102 13.19 3.49 -2.00
C VAL A 102 13.41 4.98 -1.69
N SER A 103 14.20 5.64 -2.53
CA SER A 103 14.48 7.08 -2.45
C SER A 103 14.06 7.77 -3.74
N ALA A 104 13.43 8.93 -3.62
CA ALA A 104 13.14 9.82 -4.73
C ALA A 104 14.33 10.77 -4.97
N GLN A 105 15.52 10.21 -5.22
CA GLN A 105 16.76 10.98 -5.37
C GLN A 105 16.68 12.01 -6.50
N ASP A 106 15.93 11.71 -7.56
CA ASP A 106 15.79 12.54 -8.74
C ASP A 106 14.43 13.25 -8.81
N ARG A 107 13.80 13.56 -7.66
CA ARG A 107 12.46 14.19 -7.60
C ARG A 107 12.32 15.50 -8.36
N ALA A 108 13.42 16.20 -8.64
CA ALA A 108 13.44 17.38 -9.50
C ALA A 108 13.05 17.10 -10.96
N LYS A 109 13.30 15.88 -11.45
CA LYS A 109 12.95 15.43 -12.82
C LYS A 109 11.48 15.06 -12.97
N CYS A 110 10.75 14.90 -11.86
CA CYS A 110 9.35 14.47 -11.87
C CYS A 110 8.47 15.40 -12.72
N ASP A 111 7.68 14.79 -13.61
CA ASP A 111 6.83 15.45 -14.59
C ASP A 111 5.33 15.47 -14.23
N ASP A 112 4.97 14.98 -13.04
CA ASP A 112 3.60 14.82 -12.54
C ASP A 112 2.71 13.85 -13.37
N CYS A 113 3.28 12.80 -13.98
CA CYS A 113 2.49 11.78 -14.71
C CYS A 113 1.51 10.98 -13.83
N MET A 114 1.76 10.88 -12.51
CA MET A 114 0.99 10.15 -11.50
C MET A 114 0.99 8.61 -11.59
N ASP A 115 1.72 8.01 -12.54
CA ASP A 115 1.81 6.55 -12.70
C ASP A 115 2.31 5.83 -11.43
N CYS A 116 3.29 6.42 -10.75
CA CYS A 116 3.84 5.88 -9.51
C CYS A 116 2.78 5.76 -8.41
N PHE A 117 1.83 6.69 -8.35
CA PHE A 117 0.73 6.65 -7.39
C PHE A 117 -0.28 5.56 -7.75
N GLU A 118 -0.57 5.36 -9.03
CA GLU A 118 -1.53 4.34 -9.47
C GLU A 118 -1.05 2.92 -9.18
N VAL A 119 0.25 2.65 -9.41
CA VAL A 119 0.81 1.32 -9.16
C VAL A 119 1.08 1.07 -7.67
N CYS A 120 1.25 2.11 -6.85
CA CYS A 120 1.59 1.94 -5.44
C CYS A 120 0.43 1.31 -4.65
N PRO A 121 0.64 0.19 -3.94
CA PRO A 121 -0.37 -0.36 -3.04
C PRO A 121 -0.80 0.62 -1.94
N GLU A 122 0.13 1.48 -1.52
CA GLU A 122 -0.02 2.43 -0.41
C GLU A 122 0.35 3.84 -0.90
N MET A 123 -0.52 4.43 -1.71
CA MET A 123 -0.26 5.68 -2.48
C MET A 123 0.29 6.83 -1.62
N HIS A 124 -0.11 6.92 -0.35
CA HIS A 124 0.30 7.99 0.56
C HIS A 124 1.80 7.97 0.90
N VAL A 125 2.50 6.86 0.71
CA VAL A 125 3.92 6.76 1.07
C VAL A 125 4.82 7.57 0.14
N ILE A 126 4.37 7.84 -1.08
CA ILE A 126 5.16 8.50 -2.12
C ILE A 126 5.18 10.02 -1.92
N ALA A 127 4.05 10.62 -1.56
CA ALA A 127 3.90 12.08 -1.53
C ALA A 127 4.90 12.79 -0.60
N PRO A 128 5.20 12.30 0.63
CA PRO A 128 6.17 12.95 1.52
C PRO A 128 7.59 13.01 0.93
N ALA A 129 8.06 11.94 0.30
CA ALA A 129 9.40 11.89 -0.30
C ALA A 129 9.48 12.70 -1.61
N LEU A 130 8.45 12.58 -2.45
CA LEU A 130 8.43 13.19 -3.79
C LEU A 130 8.14 14.70 -3.75
N ARG A 131 7.25 15.15 -2.85
CA ARG A 131 6.80 16.54 -2.73
C ARG A 131 7.39 17.27 -1.53
N GLY A 132 8.35 16.67 -0.83
CA GLY A 132 9.10 17.31 0.25
C GLY A 132 9.92 18.51 -0.24
N GLN A 133 10.30 19.36 0.71
CA GLN A 133 11.21 20.49 0.51
C GLN A 133 12.65 20.00 0.32
N ALA A 134 13.55 20.90 -0.10
CA ALA A 134 14.96 20.55 -0.33
C ALA A 134 15.66 20.03 0.94
N ALA A 135 15.21 20.51 2.11
CA ALA A 135 15.68 20.06 3.42
C ALA A 135 15.09 18.71 3.86
N ASP A 136 14.00 18.26 3.22
CA ASP A 136 13.37 16.98 3.56
C ASP A 136 14.10 15.82 2.88
N THR A 137 14.18 14.70 3.59
CA THR A 137 14.78 13.46 3.07
C THR A 137 14.03 12.97 1.82
N PRO A 138 14.76 12.54 0.76
CA PRO A 138 14.14 11.89 -0.39
C PRO A 138 13.72 10.44 -0.09
N LEU A 139 14.01 9.92 1.12
CA LEU A 139 13.70 8.55 1.50
C LEU A 139 12.21 8.37 1.81
N ILE A 140 11.63 7.27 1.30
CA ILE A 140 10.31 6.81 1.71
C ILE A 140 10.41 6.10 3.06
N LEU A 141 10.31 6.86 4.15
CA LEU A 141 10.44 6.36 5.53
C LEU A 141 9.12 5.80 6.12
N SER A 142 8.01 5.88 5.39
CA SER A 142 6.75 5.32 5.87
C SER A 142 6.88 3.83 6.17
N HIS A 143 6.26 3.40 7.27
CA HIS A 143 6.17 1.98 7.68
C HIS A 143 5.27 1.16 6.74
N ASP A 144 4.42 1.81 5.96
CA ASP A 144 3.52 1.17 4.99
C ASP A 144 4.22 0.85 3.67
N CYS A 145 5.43 1.38 3.44
CA CYS A 145 6.20 1.06 2.23
C CYS A 145 6.76 -0.36 2.34
N THR A 146 6.33 -1.24 1.45
CA THR A 146 6.79 -2.65 1.40
C THR A 146 8.07 -2.84 0.56
N ASN A 147 8.73 -1.75 0.12
CA ASN A 147 9.90 -1.78 -0.77
C ASN A 147 9.71 -2.65 -2.02
N CYS A 148 8.51 -2.67 -2.60
CA CYS A 148 8.18 -3.54 -3.74
C CYS A 148 8.77 -3.09 -5.09
N GLY A 149 9.37 -1.90 -5.18
CA GLY A 149 10.01 -1.41 -6.40
C GLY A 149 9.09 -0.98 -7.54
N ARG A 150 7.78 -1.22 -7.48
CA ARG A 150 6.84 -0.88 -8.59
C ARG A 150 6.88 0.58 -9.04
N CYS A 151 7.18 1.52 -8.13
CA CYS A 151 7.34 2.94 -8.48
C CYS A 151 8.63 3.24 -9.26
N ILE A 152 9.67 2.43 -9.09
CA ILE A 152 10.91 2.49 -9.88
C ILE A 152 10.59 1.96 -11.29
N ASP A 153 9.97 0.79 -11.38
CA ASP A 153 9.70 0.11 -12.66
C ASP A 153 8.81 0.92 -13.62
N VAL A 154 7.86 1.71 -13.10
CA VAL A 154 6.91 2.48 -13.91
C VAL A 154 7.40 3.89 -14.25
N CYS A 155 8.43 4.40 -13.55
CA CYS A 155 8.83 5.79 -13.70
C CYS A 155 9.67 5.99 -14.96
N SER A 156 9.12 6.66 -15.97
CA SER A 156 9.80 6.94 -17.24
C SER A 156 11.00 7.88 -17.14
N VAL A 157 11.07 8.67 -16.07
CA VAL A 157 12.12 9.68 -15.81
C VAL A 157 13.06 9.30 -14.67
N ASP A 158 13.02 8.03 -14.24
CA ASP A 158 13.94 7.43 -13.26
C ASP A 158 14.08 8.23 -11.94
N VAL A 159 12.97 8.73 -11.40
CA VAL A 159 12.96 9.52 -10.16
C VAL A 159 13.33 8.69 -8.93
N PHE A 160 12.94 7.42 -8.94
CA PHE A 160 13.06 6.53 -7.79
C PHE A 160 14.24 5.57 -7.96
N THR A 161 14.98 5.33 -6.88
CA THR A 161 16.04 4.33 -6.84
C THR A 161 16.03 3.58 -5.50
N PHE A 162 16.57 2.37 -5.50
CA PHE A 162 16.84 1.64 -4.27
C PHE A 162 18.14 2.15 -3.64
N THR A 163 18.05 2.46 -2.35
CA THR A 163 19.19 2.88 -1.54
C THR A 163 19.08 2.30 -0.14
N THR A 164 19.97 2.69 0.74
CA THR A 164 19.92 2.33 2.15
C THR A 164 19.18 3.39 2.96
N ARG A 165 18.60 2.99 4.09
CA ARG A 165 17.96 3.89 5.05
C ARG A 165 18.90 4.99 5.57
N PHE A 166 20.21 4.74 5.51
CA PHE A 166 21.26 5.65 5.98
C PHE A 166 21.76 6.58 4.88
N ASP A 167 21.12 6.57 3.72
CA ASP A 167 21.47 7.47 2.63
C ASP A 167 21.02 8.90 2.93
N GLU A 168 21.99 9.77 3.15
CA GLU A 168 21.78 11.19 3.41
C GLU A 168 21.93 12.05 2.14
N THR A 169 22.04 11.42 0.97
CA THR A 169 22.23 12.15 -0.30
C THR A 169 21.11 13.19 -0.47
N PRO A 170 21.43 14.49 -0.45
CA PRO A 170 20.43 15.53 -0.61
C PRO A 170 19.85 15.45 -2.02
N SER A 171 18.53 15.60 -2.11
CA SER A 171 17.85 15.65 -3.40
C SER A 171 17.27 17.05 -3.60
N PRO A 172 17.55 17.72 -4.74
CA PRO A 172 16.95 19.01 -5.03
C PRO A 172 15.42 18.89 -4.99
N ALA A 173 14.77 19.88 -4.37
CA ALA A 173 13.32 19.92 -4.35
C ALA A 173 12.75 19.96 -5.76
N ARG A 174 11.57 19.36 -5.93
CA ARG A 174 10.82 19.49 -7.16
C ARG A 174 10.50 20.97 -7.41
N PRO A 175 10.81 21.53 -8.60
CA PRO A 175 10.38 22.87 -8.92
C PRO A 175 8.84 22.92 -8.91
N VAL A 176 8.26 23.91 -8.24
CA VAL A 176 6.81 24.14 -8.27
C VAL A 176 6.44 24.52 -9.69
N ARG A 177 5.97 23.56 -10.50
CA ARG A 177 5.44 23.86 -11.83
C ARG A 177 4.19 24.72 -11.66
N ALA A 178 4.26 25.98 -12.10
CA ALA A 178 3.12 26.87 -12.11
C ALA A 178 2.06 26.30 -13.06
N ASN A 179 0.87 25.98 -12.54
CA ASN A 179 -0.25 25.53 -13.36
C ASN A 179 -0.68 26.67 -14.32
N PRO A 180 -0.53 26.53 -15.65
CA PRO A 180 -0.90 27.58 -16.59
C PRO A 180 -2.40 27.87 -16.59
N ASN A 181 -3.26 26.89 -16.25
CA ASN A 181 -4.71 27.07 -16.23
C ASN A 181 -5.22 27.98 -15.10
N ARG A 182 -4.47 28.10 -13.99
CA ARG A 182 -4.87 28.93 -12.84
C ARG A 182 -4.84 30.43 -13.15
N LYS A 183 -4.03 30.85 -14.13
CA LYS A 183 -3.99 32.26 -14.60
C LYS A 183 -5.22 32.61 -15.43
N SER A 184 -5.78 31.66 -16.18
CA SER A 184 -6.95 31.93 -17.04
C SER A 184 -8.22 32.16 -16.22
N GLU A 185 -8.40 31.45 -15.11
CA GLU A 185 -9.56 31.62 -14.21
C GLU A 185 -9.48 32.93 -13.42
N ALA A 186 -8.29 33.32 -12.98
CA ALA A 186 -8.07 34.62 -12.31
C ALA A 186 -8.31 35.81 -13.25
N ASN A 187 -7.97 35.69 -14.54
CA ASN A 187 -8.27 36.72 -15.55
C ASN A 187 -9.72 36.71 -16.05
N ARG A 188 -10.50 35.67 -15.74
CA ARG A 188 -11.92 35.57 -16.12
C ARG A 188 -12.87 36.04 -15.02
N ALA A 189 -12.33 36.21 -13.80
CA ALA A 189 -13.04 36.70 -12.61
C ALA A 189 -12.73 38.18 -12.29
N ALA A 190 -11.87 38.82 -13.09
CA ALA A 190 -11.60 40.27 -13.08
C ALA A 190 -12.23 40.92 -14.31
#